data_AF-A0A645DCS6-F1
#
_entry.id   AF-A0A645DCS6-F1
#
_cell.length_a   1.000
_cell.length_b   1.000
_cell.length_c   1.000
_cell.angle_alpha   90.00
_cell.angle_beta   90.00
_cell.angle_gamma   90.00
#
_symmetry.space_group_name_H-M   'P 1'
#
loop_
_entity.id
_entity.type
_entity.pdbx_description
1 polymer ?
#
loop_
_entity_poly.entity_id
_entity_poly.type
_entity_poly.pdbx_seq_one_letter_code
_entity_poly.pdbx_strand_id
1 'polypeptide(L)'
;MVPIYLSDIPFEIVKGEQIRYTISDSSGQVVVVVLADVSGKGWEYGMLTVQPVEETLLDPLGNPYQAITSYQLTVKQAETTLSYHVRYWPDSSTTDPVKVPQGMGKPSSYQNFLLETLEKYATVGQKHFDGDRGLNMGSAYLRFSPDMQIYASLTRKFIGLPEARANFSTFVVYLDRPLEQGGQVNFMTVK
;
A
#
# COMPACT_ATOMS: atom_id res chain seq x y z
N MET A 1 -1.64 -35.76 -21.18
CA MET A 1 -1.58 -35.20 -19.81
C MET A 1 -0.11 -35.13 -19.45
N VAL A 2 0.45 -33.95 -19.21
CA VAL A 2 1.87 -33.81 -18.86
C VAL A 2 1.99 -34.03 -17.34
N PRO A 3 2.80 -34.98 -16.87
CA PRO A 3 3.01 -35.19 -15.44
C PRO A 3 3.71 -33.97 -14.82
N ILE A 4 3.24 -33.55 -13.65
CA ILE A 4 3.86 -32.49 -12.84
C ILE A 4 4.76 -33.16 -11.81
N TYR A 5 6.04 -32.86 -11.84
CA TYR A 5 7.05 -33.33 -10.91
C TYR A 5 7.31 -32.30 -9.81
N LEU A 6 7.86 -32.74 -8.68
CA LEU A 6 8.26 -31.83 -7.60
C LEU A 6 9.28 -30.78 -8.09
N SER A 7 10.13 -31.15 -9.06
CA SER A 7 11.07 -30.24 -9.74
C SER A 7 10.41 -29.15 -10.56
N ASP A 8 9.12 -29.31 -10.91
CA ASP A 8 8.36 -28.34 -11.67
C ASP A 8 7.72 -27.28 -10.74
N ILE A 9 7.78 -27.49 -9.42
CA ILE A 9 7.38 -26.50 -8.42
C ILE A 9 8.58 -25.56 -8.22
N PRO A 10 8.48 -24.28 -8.56
CA PRO A 10 9.54 -23.32 -8.29
C PRO A 10 9.73 -23.20 -6.77
N PHE A 11 10.96 -23.38 -6.31
CA PHE A 11 11.34 -23.15 -4.92
C PHE A 11 12.11 -21.83 -4.82
N GLU A 12 11.68 -20.98 -3.89
CA GLU A 12 12.34 -19.72 -3.59
C GLU A 12 12.79 -19.73 -2.12
N ILE A 13 14.03 -19.29 -1.86
CA ILE A 13 14.55 -19.16 -0.51
C ILE A 13 14.17 -17.79 0.03
N VAL A 14 13.30 -17.77 1.02
CA VAL A 14 12.92 -16.54 1.74
C VAL A 14 13.94 -16.26 2.83
N LYS A 15 14.53 -15.05 2.82
CA LYS A 15 15.44 -14.60 3.88
C LYS A 15 14.71 -14.51 5.22
N GLY A 16 15.35 -14.89 6.31
CA GLY A 16 14.75 -14.88 7.65
C GLY A 16 14.19 -13.51 8.09
N GLU A 17 14.80 -12.42 7.63
CA GLU A 17 14.33 -11.03 7.87
C GLU A 17 12.94 -10.74 7.29
N GLN A 18 12.50 -11.55 6.31
CA GLN A 18 11.16 -11.44 5.73
C GLN A 18 10.13 -12.24 6.55
N ILE A 19 10.52 -13.00 7.58
CA ILE A 19 9.57 -13.68 8.46
C ILE A 19 9.10 -12.68 9.52
N ARG A 20 7.83 -12.28 9.45
CA ARG A 20 7.22 -11.36 10.41
C ARG A 20 6.75 -12.07 11.65
N TYR A 21 6.24 -13.29 11.51
CA TYR A 21 5.67 -14.03 12.62
C TYR A 21 5.68 -15.53 12.36
N THR A 22 5.85 -16.33 13.41
CA THR A 22 5.72 -17.79 13.34
C THR A 22 4.86 -18.29 14.49
N ILE A 23 4.11 -19.36 14.24
CA ILE A 23 3.48 -20.16 15.29
C ILE A 23 4.10 -21.54 15.21
N SER A 24 4.53 -22.06 16.36
CA SER A 24 4.94 -23.45 16.50
C SER A 24 3.89 -24.22 17.28
N ASP A 25 3.74 -25.51 16.98
CA ASP A 25 2.92 -26.42 17.79
C ASP A 25 3.64 -26.79 19.10
N SER A 26 2.99 -27.62 19.92
CA SER A 26 3.53 -28.08 21.20
C SER A 26 4.79 -28.94 21.07
N SER A 27 5.12 -29.42 19.87
CA SER A 27 6.35 -30.18 19.59
C SER A 27 7.50 -29.29 19.11
N GLY A 28 7.26 -27.99 18.93
CA GLY A 28 8.22 -27.03 18.42
C GLY A 28 8.30 -26.99 16.89
N GLN A 29 7.39 -27.66 16.19
CA GLN A 29 7.31 -27.58 14.73
C GLN A 29 6.59 -26.29 14.33
N VAL A 30 7.21 -25.50 13.44
CA VAL A 30 6.58 -24.30 12.88
C VAL A 30 5.41 -24.72 11.99
N VAL A 31 4.19 -24.34 12.40
CA VAL A 31 2.92 -24.66 11.70
C VAL A 31 2.32 -23.45 10.98
N VAL A 32 2.74 -22.23 11.35
CA VAL A 32 2.38 -20.99 10.64
C VAL A 32 3.63 -20.15 10.43
N VAL A 33 3.78 -19.60 9.23
CA VAL A 33 4.76 -18.57 8.89
C VAL A 33 4.01 -17.42 8.24
N VAL A 34 4.14 -16.22 8.82
CA VAL A 34 3.69 -14.97 8.21
C VAL A 34 4.93 -14.29 7.65
N LEU A 35 4.94 -14.07 6.34
CA LEU A 35 5.99 -13.36 5.66
C LEU A 35 5.63 -11.88 5.51
N ALA A 36 6.64 -11.04 5.39
CA ALA A 36 6.51 -9.73 4.75
C ALA A 36 6.11 -9.94 3.29
N ASP A 37 5.78 -8.86 2.56
CA ASP A 37 5.45 -8.99 1.15
C ASP A 37 6.66 -9.44 0.33
N VAL A 38 6.77 -10.75 0.13
CA VAL A 38 7.80 -11.43 -0.66
C VAL A 38 7.48 -11.41 -2.16
N SER A 39 6.20 -11.22 -2.51
CA SER A 39 5.73 -11.21 -3.90
C SER A 39 5.93 -9.85 -4.60
N GLY A 40 6.02 -8.77 -3.82
CA GLY A 40 5.95 -7.41 -4.33
C GLY A 40 4.58 -6.95 -4.79
N LYS A 41 3.55 -7.76 -4.58
CA LYS A 41 2.17 -7.49 -4.96
C LYS A 41 1.23 -7.50 -3.76
N GLY A 42 1.77 -7.62 -2.54
CA GLY A 42 0.98 -7.70 -1.32
C GLY A 42 0.33 -6.39 -0.90
N TRP A 43 0.54 -5.30 -1.64
CA TRP A 43 0.11 -3.95 -1.28
C TRP A 43 -0.64 -3.27 -2.41
N GLU A 44 -1.68 -2.55 -2.03
CA GLU A 44 -2.44 -1.63 -2.87
C GLU A 44 -2.13 -0.19 -2.43
N TYR A 45 -1.86 0.69 -3.39
CA TYR A 45 -1.41 2.07 -3.14
C TYR A 45 -2.51 3.07 -3.47
N GLY A 46 -2.58 4.16 -2.70
CA GLY A 46 -3.56 5.22 -2.96
C GLY A 46 -3.40 6.44 -2.05
N MET A 47 -4.32 7.39 -2.22
CA MET A 47 -4.40 8.59 -1.38
C MET A 47 -5.44 8.40 -0.28
N LEU A 48 -5.04 8.64 0.95
CA LEU A 48 -5.90 8.47 2.10
C LEU A 48 -6.79 9.70 2.33
N THR A 49 -7.99 9.47 2.82
CA THR A 49 -8.88 10.46 3.41
C THR A 49 -9.54 9.84 4.63
N VAL A 50 -9.69 10.63 5.68
CA VAL A 50 -10.23 10.19 6.97
C VAL A 50 -11.39 11.09 7.34
N GLN A 51 -12.48 10.48 7.76
CA GLN A 51 -13.63 11.19 8.30
C GLN A 51 -14.00 10.57 9.65
N PRO A 52 -13.99 11.34 10.74
CA PRO A 52 -14.53 10.85 12.01
C PRO A 52 -16.04 10.61 11.87
N VAL A 53 -16.52 9.56 12.51
CA VAL A 53 -17.93 9.18 12.56
C VAL A 53 -18.32 9.08 14.02
N GLU A 54 -19.36 9.80 14.43
CA GLU A 54 -19.93 9.66 15.76
C GLU A 54 -20.93 8.49 15.76
N GLU A 55 -20.72 7.54 16.66
CA GLU A 55 -21.57 6.37 16.81
C GLU A 55 -22.12 6.27 18.22
N THR A 56 -23.33 5.75 18.34
CA THR A 56 -23.91 5.39 19.64
C THR A 56 -23.99 3.88 19.75
N LEU A 57 -23.30 3.31 20.74
CA LEU A 57 -23.38 1.91 21.08
C LEU A 57 -24.72 1.62 21.76
N LEU A 58 -25.37 0.56 21.29
CA LEU A 58 -26.65 0.09 21.80
C LEU A 58 -26.44 -1.17 22.66
N ASP A 59 -27.20 -1.29 23.74
CA ASP A 59 -27.29 -2.51 24.53
C ASP A 59 -28.04 -3.61 23.74
N PRO A 60 -28.11 -4.86 24.23
CA PRO A 60 -28.85 -5.93 23.56
C PRO A 60 -30.37 -5.67 23.39
N LEU A 61 -30.92 -4.69 24.10
CA LEU A 61 -32.32 -4.26 24.03
C LEU A 61 -32.52 -3.04 23.11
N GLY A 62 -31.44 -2.52 22.51
CA GLY A 62 -31.45 -1.36 21.62
C GLY A 62 -31.35 0.00 22.32
N ASN A 63 -31.12 0.06 23.63
CA ASN A 63 -30.96 1.33 24.33
C ASN A 63 -29.54 1.88 24.18
N PRO A 64 -29.39 3.19 23.91
CA PRO A 64 -28.07 3.81 23.82
C PRO A 64 -27.39 3.82 25.20
N TYR A 65 -26.13 3.38 25.27
CA TYR A 65 -25.37 3.40 26.53
C TYR A 65 -24.04 4.15 26.43
N GLN A 66 -23.50 4.38 25.22
CA GLN A 66 -22.22 5.08 25.05
C GLN A 66 -22.11 5.72 23.67
N ALA A 67 -21.61 6.96 23.60
CA ALA A 67 -21.14 7.57 22.37
C ALA A 67 -19.65 7.27 22.16
N ILE A 68 -19.27 6.89 20.95
CA ILE A 68 -17.88 6.68 20.55
C ILE A 68 -17.59 7.41 19.24
N THR A 69 -16.32 7.69 18.99
CA THR A 69 -15.85 8.14 17.66
C THR A 69 -15.17 6.97 16.97
N SER A 70 -15.65 6.62 15.78
CA SER A 70 -15.01 5.74 14.83
C SER A 70 -14.52 6.56 13.62
N TYR A 71 -13.90 5.91 12.63
CA TYR A 71 -13.33 6.59 11.47
C TYR A 71 -13.69 5.84 10.18
N GLN A 72 -14.20 6.60 9.22
CA GLN A 72 -14.32 6.16 7.84
C GLN A 72 -13.04 6.51 7.10
N LEU A 73 -12.32 5.48 6.66
CA LEU A 73 -11.12 5.60 5.86
C LEU A 73 -11.47 5.38 4.39
N THR A 74 -10.95 6.23 3.53
CA THR A 74 -11.11 6.14 2.08
C THR A 74 -9.73 6.20 1.44
N VAL A 75 -9.33 5.12 0.76
CA VAL A 75 -8.11 5.07 -0.04
C VAL A 75 -8.51 5.17 -1.50
N LYS A 76 -8.29 6.36 -2.08
CA LYS A 76 -8.57 6.63 -3.50
C LYS A 76 -7.42 6.11 -4.35
N GLN A 77 -7.75 5.36 -5.39
CA GLN A 77 -6.81 4.84 -6.38
C GLN A 77 -7.20 5.35 -7.78
N ALA A 78 -6.38 5.04 -8.78
CA ALA A 78 -6.63 5.46 -10.16
C ALA A 78 -7.95 4.91 -10.71
N GLU A 79 -8.26 3.64 -10.43
CA GLU A 79 -9.41 2.93 -11.02
C GLU A 79 -10.52 2.60 -10.01
N THR A 80 -10.22 2.63 -8.71
CA THR A 80 -11.16 2.24 -7.67
C THR A 80 -11.01 3.06 -6.40
N THR A 81 -11.85 2.80 -5.42
CA THR A 81 -11.78 3.42 -4.10
C THR A 81 -12.07 2.35 -3.05
N LEU A 82 -11.13 2.20 -2.12
CA LEU A 82 -11.27 1.29 -0.99
C LEU A 82 -11.83 2.07 0.20
N SER A 83 -12.79 1.48 0.91
CA SER A 83 -13.45 2.13 2.04
C SER A 83 -13.52 1.19 3.23
N TYR A 84 -13.09 1.69 4.39
CA TYR A 84 -12.96 0.92 5.61
C TYR A 84 -13.55 1.69 6.78
N HIS A 85 -14.22 0.98 7.68
CA HIS A 85 -14.76 1.54 8.90
C HIS A 85 -13.96 1.00 10.09
N VAL A 86 -13.27 1.87 10.83
CA VAL A 86 -12.30 1.46 11.86
C VAL A 86 -12.55 2.17 13.19
N ARG A 87 -12.21 1.51 14.30
CA ARG A 87 -12.34 2.12 15.64
C ARG A 87 -11.20 3.06 15.98
N TYR A 88 -9.99 2.74 15.54
CA TYR A 88 -8.79 3.52 15.82
C TYR A 88 -8.12 3.95 14.53
N TRP A 89 -7.74 5.22 14.49
CA TRP A 89 -6.97 5.81 13.39
C TRP A 89 -5.46 5.64 13.65
N PRO A 90 -4.68 5.07 12.72
CA PRO A 90 -3.23 4.83 12.90
C PRO A 90 -2.31 6.07 12.85
N ASP A 91 -2.81 7.28 13.12
CA ASP A 91 -2.02 8.52 13.20
C ASP A 91 -1.15 8.82 11.96
N SER A 92 -1.71 8.61 10.76
CA SER A 92 -1.12 9.10 9.50
C SER A 92 -1.66 10.50 9.14
N SER A 93 -1.09 11.19 8.15
CA SER A 93 -1.75 12.41 7.62
C SER A 93 -2.85 12.01 6.64
N THR A 94 -3.98 12.72 6.70
CA THR A 94 -5.15 12.50 5.81
C THR A 94 -4.89 12.93 4.36
N THR A 95 -3.64 13.25 4.01
CA THR A 95 -3.23 13.72 2.69
C THR A 95 -2.02 12.97 2.16
N ASP A 96 -1.54 11.97 2.89
CA ASP A 96 -0.37 11.21 2.47
C ASP A 96 -0.77 10.08 1.52
N PRO A 97 0.13 9.73 0.58
CA PRO A 97 0.02 8.46 -0.11
C PRO A 97 0.29 7.32 0.87
N VAL A 98 -0.49 6.26 0.77
CA VAL A 98 -0.47 5.12 1.68
C VAL A 98 -0.47 3.80 0.92
N LYS A 99 -0.12 2.73 1.63
CA LYS A 99 -0.30 1.36 1.18
C LYS A 99 -1.16 0.58 2.17
N VAL A 100 -2.04 -0.26 1.62
CA VAL A 100 -2.89 -1.19 2.37
C VAL A 100 -2.67 -2.61 1.84
N PRO A 101 -2.76 -3.65 2.68
CA PRO A 101 -2.60 -5.02 2.22
C PRO A 101 -3.64 -5.41 1.16
N GLN A 102 -3.19 -6.02 0.06
CA GLN A 102 -4.07 -6.51 -0.99
C GLN A 102 -5.00 -7.59 -0.44
N GLY A 103 -6.27 -7.57 -0.86
CA GLY A 103 -7.24 -8.58 -0.44
C GLY A 103 -7.74 -8.40 0.98
N MET A 104 -7.41 -7.28 1.63
CA MET A 104 -8.09 -6.83 2.84
C MET A 104 -9.55 -6.55 2.49
N GLY A 105 -10.40 -7.57 2.63
CA GLY A 105 -11.83 -7.48 2.37
C GLY A 105 -12.49 -6.40 3.24
N LYS A 106 -13.66 -5.93 2.83
CA LYS A 106 -14.49 -4.98 3.60
C LYS A 106 -14.80 -5.62 4.96
N PRO A 107 -14.12 -5.24 6.07
CA PRO A 107 -14.33 -5.94 7.31
C PRO A 107 -15.75 -5.62 7.80
N SER A 108 -16.51 -6.66 8.14
CA SER A 108 -17.86 -6.52 8.71
C SER A 108 -17.86 -6.06 10.17
N SER A 109 -16.68 -5.86 10.77
CA SER A 109 -16.54 -5.45 12.17
C SER A 109 -15.19 -4.78 12.46
N TYR A 110 -15.16 -4.03 13.56
CA TYR A 110 -14.03 -3.31 14.14
C TYR A 110 -12.74 -4.15 14.25
N GLN A 111 -11.94 -4.20 13.19
CA GLN A 111 -10.62 -4.86 13.21
C GLN A 111 -9.47 -3.85 13.32
N ASN A 112 -8.33 -4.35 13.80
CA ASN A 112 -7.04 -3.69 13.66
C ASN A 112 -6.75 -3.55 12.16
N PHE A 113 -6.88 -2.33 11.65
CA PHE A 113 -6.67 -2.02 10.25
C PHE A 113 -5.19 -1.70 10.01
N LEU A 114 -4.53 -2.49 9.17
CA LEU A 114 -3.13 -2.24 8.80
C LEU A 114 -3.09 -1.28 7.61
N LEU A 115 -2.50 -0.11 7.84
CA LEU A 115 -2.22 0.89 6.83
C LEU A 115 -0.87 1.51 7.13
N GLU A 116 -0.07 1.71 6.09
CA GLU A 116 1.26 2.32 6.20
C GLU A 116 1.35 3.55 5.30
N THR A 117 1.83 4.66 5.84
CA THR A 117 2.19 5.84 5.03
C THR A 117 3.37 5.51 4.12
N LEU A 118 3.30 5.91 2.86
CA LEU A 118 4.43 5.80 1.95
C LEU A 118 5.47 6.87 2.30
N GLU A 119 6.69 6.41 2.54
CA GLU A 119 7.82 7.30 2.75
C GLU A 119 8.31 7.87 1.42
N LYS A 120 8.49 9.19 1.38
CA LYS A 120 9.09 9.86 0.25
C LYS A 120 10.51 9.33 0.03
N TYR A 121 10.78 8.82 -1.17
CA TYR A 121 12.13 8.43 -1.56
C TYR A 121 12.92 9.64 -2.08
N ALA A 122 12.37 10.36 -3.06
CA ALA A 122 13.07 11.47 -3.70
C ALA A 122 12.11 12.51 -4.29
N THR A 123 12.66 13.67 -4.63
CA THR A 123 12.02 14.64 -5.52
C THR A 123 12.85 14.76 -6.79
N VAL A 124 12.23 14.55 -7.93
CA VAL A 124 12.91 14.52 -9.23
C VAL A 124 12.29 15.51 -10.20
N GLY A 125 13.12 16.03 -11.11
CA GLY A 125 12.67 16.81 -12.27
C GLY A 125 12.64 16.00 -13.56
N GLN A 126 12.08 16.59 -14.63
CA GLN A 126 11.92 15.93 -15.94
C GLN A 126 13.20 15.30 -16.51
N LYS A 127 14.38 15.88 -16.24
CA LYS A 127 15.67 15.38 -16.71
C LYS A 127 16.02 13.96 -16.24
N HIS A 128 15.39 13.47 -15.17
CA HIS A 128 15.66 12.14 -14.65
C HIS A 128 14.84 11.06 -15.36
N PHE A 129 13.81 11.43 -16.14
CA PHE A 129 12.99 10.44 -16.83
C PHE A 129 13.75 9.81 -17.98
N ASP A 130 13.84 8.49 -17.95
CA ASP A 130 14.30 7.66 -19.05
C ASP A 130 13.08 7.02 -19.73
N GLY A 131 12.43 7.81 -20.58
CA GLY A 131 11.20 7.42 -21.26
C GLY A 131 10.04 7.14 -20.29
N ASP A 132 9.41 5.98 -20.48
CA ASP A 132 8.31 5.41 -19.70
C ASP A 132 8.77 4.20 -18.85
N ARG A 133 10.08 3.95 -18.78
CA ARG A 133 10.64 2.75 -18.14
C ARG A 133 11.07 3.00 -16.71
N GLY A 134 11.48 4.23 -16.41
CA GLY A 134 12.00 4.56 -15.09
C GLY A 134 12.65 5.93 -14.99
N LEU A 135 13.38 6.11 -13.89
CA LEU A 135 14.15 7.30 -13.57
C LEU A 135 15.63 6.96 -13.48
N ASN A 136 16.44 7.67 -14.25
CA ASN A 136 17.88 7.65 -14.12
C ASN A 136 18.33 8.72 -13.11
N MET A 137 18.79 8.26 -11.95
CA MET A 137 19.27 9.10 -10.84
C MET A 137 20.79 9.32 -10.90
N GLY A 138 21.47 8.82 -11.94
CA GLY A 138 22.92 8.82 -12.09
C GLY A 138 23.59 7.70 -11.28
N SER A 139 23.35 7.64 -9.97
CA SER A 139 23.87 6.58 -9.09
C SER A 139 23.01 5.32 -9.07
N ALA A 140 21.76 5.42 -9.50
CA ALA A 140 20.80 4.34 -9.49
C ALA A 140 19.76 4.50 -10.60
N TYR A 141 19.13 3.39 -10.96
CA TYR A 141 17.99 3.36 -11.86
C TYR A 141 16.74 2.92 -11.12
N LEU A 142 15.71 3.76 -11.07
CA LEU A 142 14.44 3.44 -10.44
C LEU A 142 13.45 2.99 -11.51
N ARG A 143 13.12 1.70 -11.55
CA ARG A 143 12.16 1.16 -12.51
C ARG A 143 10.74 1.55 -12.13
N PHE A 144 9.91 1.87 -13.13
CA PHE A 144 8.47 2.02 -12.92
C PHE A 144 7.80 0.66 -12.78
N SER A 145 6.97 0.52 -11.76
CA SER A 145 6.05 -0.61 -11.63
C SER A 145 5.00 -0.54 -12.75
N PRO A 146 4.53 -1.68 -13.28
CA PRO A 146 3.41 -1.71 -14.22
C PRO A 146 2.13 -1.05 -13.66
N ASP A 147 1.95 -1.12 -12.34
CA ASP A 147 0.76 -0.61 -11.63
C ASP A 147 1.02 0.78 -11.01
N MET A 148 2.04 1.48 -11.48
CA MET A 148 2.43 2.79 -10.96
C MET A 148 1.31 3.82 -11.15
N GLN A 149 0.95 4.50 -10.06
CA GLN A 149 -0.05 5.55 -10.07
C GLN A 149 0.57 6.93 -9.86
N ILE A 150 0.01 7.96 -10.50
CA ILE A 150 0.44 9.36 -10.34
C ILE A 150 -0.73 10.20 -9.88
N TYR A 151 -0.58 10.87 -8.75
CA TYR A 151 -1.61 11.72 -8.17
C TYR A 151 -1.27 13.21 -8.28
N ALA A 152 -2.13 13.97 -8.93
CA ALA A 152 -2.08 15.42 -8.96
C ALA A 152 -2.78 16.00 -7.72
N SER A 153 -1.97 16.52 -6.80
CA SER A 153 -2.44 16.91 -5.46
C SER A 153 -3.42 18.09 -5.49
N LEU A 154 -3.20 19.06 -6.39
CA LEU A 154 -4.05 20.24 -6.51
C LEU A 154 -5.45 19.91 -7.04
N THR A 155 -5.53 19.06 -8.07
CA THR A 155 -6.81 18.67 -8.70
C THR A 155 -7.44 17.45 -8.06
N ARG A 156 -6.73 16.80 -7.13
CA ARG A 156 -7.13 15.58 -6.42
C ARG A 156 -7.48 14.41 -7.35
N LYS A 157 -6.76 14.29 -8.46
CA LYS A 157 -7.01 13.30 -9.52
C LYS A 157 -5.77 12.45 -9.78
N PHE A 158 -6.02 11.19 -10.13
CA PHE A 158 -5.01 10.36 -10.76
C PHE A 158 -4.90 10.72 -12.23
N ILE A 159 -3.67 10.79 -12.73
CA ILE A 159 -3.35 11.17 -14.11
C ILE A 159 -2.32 10.20 -14.69
N GLY A 160 -2.28 10.11 -16.02
CA GLY A 160 -1.29 9.28 -16.71
C GLY A 160 0.10 9.93 -16.70
N LEU A 161 1.14 9.11 -16.85
CA LEU A 161 2.52 9.60 -16.97
C LEU A 161 2.72 10.63 -18.10
N PRO A 162 2.16 10.47 -19.32
CA PRO A 162 2.28 11.48 -20.36
C PRO A 162 1.70 12.84 -19.96
N GLU A 163 0.51 12.85 -19.37
CA GLU A 163 -0.15 14.07 -18.87
C GLU A 163 0.67 14.71 -17.74
N ALA A 164 1.15 13.90 -16.80
CA ALA A 164 1.97 14.39 -15.70
C ALA A 164 3.27 15.04 -16.19
N ARG A 165 3.94 14.42 -17.18
CA ARG A 165 5.17 14.96 -17.78
C ARG A 165 4.92 16.21 -18.64
N ALA A 166 3.75 16.33 -19.27
CA ALA A 166 3.42 17.51 -20.05
C ALA A 166 3.14 18.74 -19.17
N ASN A 167 2.51 18.53 -18.01
CA ASN A 167 1.96 19.61 -17.20
C ASN A 167 2.76 19.95 -15.93
N PHE A 168 3.70 19.08 -15.52
CA PHE A 168 4.45 19.27 -14.27
C PHE A 168 5.96 19.12 -14.48
N SER A 169 6.73 19.88 -13.68
CA SER A 169 8.19 19.89 -13.74
C SER A 169 8.84 19.09 -12.61
N THR A 170 8.10 18.82 -11.53
CA THR A 170 8.60 18.23 -10.28
C THR A 170 7.70 17.08 -9.84
N PHE A 171 8.33 15.97 -9.46
CA PHE A 171 7.67 14.73 -9.10
C PHE A 171 8.23 14.23 -7.77
N VAL A 172 7.36 13.93 -6.82
CA VAL A 172 7.75 13.24 -5.59
C VAL A 172 7.54 11.75 -5.80
N VAL A 173 8.61 10.97 -5.57
CA VAL A 173 8.70 9.55 -5.89
C VAL A 173 8.61 8.72 -4.62
N TYR A 174 7.82 7.66 -4.66
CA TYR A 174 7.65 6.69 -3.59
C TYR A 174 7.90 5.28 -4.13
N LEU A 175 8.64 4.48 -3.35
CA LEU A 175 8.94 3.09 -3.69
C LEU A 175 8.04 2.14 -2.89
N ASP A 176 7.76 0.95 -3.43
CA ASP A 176 7.07 -0.13 -2.68
C ASP A 176 7.88 -0.63 -1.49
N ARG A 177 9.21 -0.68 -1.67
CA ARG A 177 10.18 -1.14 -0.68
C ARG A 177 11.53 -0.44 -0.91
N PRO A 178 12.51 -0.60 0.00
CA PRO A 178 13.83 -0.02 -0.17
C PRO A 178 14.48 -0.41 -1.51
N LEU A 179 15.23 0.52 -2.11
CA LEU A 179 15.89 0.30 -3.41
C LEU A 179 16.84 -0.91 -3.38
N GLU A 180 17.57 -1.11 -2.29
CA GLU A 180 18.51 -2.24 -2.09
C GLU A 180 17.81 -3.62 -2.14
N GLN A 181 16.49 -3.64 -2.00
CA GLN A 181 15.66 -4.85 -2.07
C GLN A 181 14.93 -4.98 -3.42
N GLY A 182 15.33 -4.21 -4.43
CA GLY A 182 14.71 -4.21 -5.76
C GLY A 182 13.46 -3.33 -5.86
N GLY A 183 13.35 -2.30 -4.99
CA GLY A 183 12.20 -1.41 -4.98
C GLY A 183 11.95 -0.69 -6.31
N GLN A 184 10.67 -0.59 -6.65
CA GLN A 184 10.16 0.03 -7.87
C GLN A 184 9.28 1.23 -7.51
N VAL A 185 9.21 2.20 -8.42
CA VAL A 185 8.30 3.32 -8.29
C VAL A 185 6.88 2.81 -8.49
N ASN A 186 6.10 2.77 -7.41
CA ASN A 186 4.69 2.39 -7.43
C ASN A 186 3.75 3.59 -7.29
N PHE A 187 4.27 4.71 -6.78
CA PHE A 187 3.47 5.90 -6.60
C PHE A 187 4.29 7.16 -6.86
N MET A 188 3.66 8.16 -7.47
CA MET A 188 4.19 9.52 -7.55
C MET A 188 3.12 10.54 -7.21
N THR A 189 3.55 11.68 -6.67
CA THR A 189 2.70 12.85 -6.53
C THR A 189 3.29 14.03 -7.29
N VAL A 190 2.42 14.84 -7.89
CA VAL A 190 2.76 16.12 -8.51
C VAL A 190 1.91 17.22 -7.87
N LYS A 191 2.42 18.45 -7.91
CA LYS A 191 1.76 19.65 -7.40
C LYS A 191 1.75 20.69 -8.50
#